data_AF-A0A9P1GK09-F1
#
_entry.id   AF-A0A9P1GK09-F1
#
_cell.length_a   1.000
_cell.length_b   1.000
_cell.length_c   1.000
_cell.angle_alpha   90.00
_cell.angle_beta   90.00
_cell.angle_gamma   90.00
#
_symmetry.space_group_name_H-M   'P 1'
#
loop_
_entity.id
_entity.type
_entity.pdbx_description
1 polymer ?
#
loop_
_entity_poly.entity_id
_entity_poly.type
_entity_poly.pdbx_seq_one_letter_code
_entity_poly.pdbx_strand_id
1 'polypeptide(L)'
;MHPGHVAEPVAGVACRRLSGLKFGQNGILDMSQNKLQDLPPKVFDSLELDRLNLQNNNLIQLHAGTFQGLTFGRYCSRCILDMSQNQLQVLHAEAFQGLKFGQNGILDMSQNKLQDLPPKVFDSLELD
;
A
#
# COMPACT_ATOMS: atom_id res chain seq x y z
N MET A 1 4.31 -15.58 -25.53
CA MET A 1 4.08 -14.16 -25.83
C MET A 1 2.81 -13.69 -25.13
N HIS A 2 2.98 -13.07 -23.97
CA HIS A 2 2.21 -11.91 -23.51
C HIS A 2 3.17 -11.17 -22.58
N PRO A 3 3.61 -9.95 -22.91
CA PRO A 3 4.51 -9.21 -22.05
C PRO A 3 3.71 -8.69 -20.86
N GLY A 4 4.22 -8.93 -19.65
CA GLY A 4 3.75 -8.21 -18.48
C GLY A 4 3.87 -6.71 -18.78
N HIS A 5 2.80 -5.96 -18.53
CA HIS A 5 2.84 -4.51 -18.60
C HIS A 5 3.76 -4.03 -17.47
N VAL A 6 5.04 -3.81 -17.81
CA VAL A 6 5.98 -3.08 -16.97
C VAL A 6 5.54 -1.63 -17.03
N ALA A 7 5.08 -1.08 -15.90
CA ALA A 7 4.79 0.34 -15.80
C ALA A 7 6.11 1.11 -15.98
N GLU A 8 6.16 2.00 -16.98
CA GLU A 8 7.30 2.90 -17.16
C GLU A 8 7.44 3.87 -15.98
N PRO A 9 8.67 4.33 -15.66
CA PRO A 9 8.92 5.19 -14.51
C PRO A 9 8.36 6.60 -14.75
N VAL A 10 7.14 6.85 -14.26
CA VAL A 10 6.50 8.17 -14.41
C VAL A 10 6.98 9.11 -13.30
N ALA A 11 8.02 9.88 -13.60
CA ALA A 11 8.49 10.96 -12.75
C ALA A 11 7.37 12.01 -12.58
N GLY A 12 6.92 12.24 -11.35
CA GLY A 12 6.05 13.38 -11.01
C GLY A 12 4.54 13.13 -11.02
N VAL A 13 4.07 11.89 -11.14
CA VAL A 13 2.63 11.60 -11.11
C VAL A 13 2.18 11.33 -9.68
N ALA A 14 1.33 12.22 -9.14
CA ALA A 14 0.46 11.85 -8.04
C ALA A 14 -0.34 10.62 -8.46
N CYS A 15 -0.26 9.53 -7.69
CA CYS A 15 -0.94 8.29 -8.02
C CYS A 15 -2.45 8.57 -8.16
N ARG A 16 -2.99 8.48 -9.38
CA ARG A 16 -4.42 8.66 -9.62
C ARG A 16 -5.17 7.48 -9.03
N ARG A 17 -6.44 7.67 -8.67
CA ARG A 17 -7.29 6.61 -8.10
C ARG A 17 -7.25 5.35 -8.98
N LEU A 18 -6.86 4.22 -8.40
CA LEU A 18 -6.70 2.93 -9.08
C LEU A 18 -7.94 2.04 -8.97
N SER A 19 -9.08 2.61 -8.56
CA SER A 19 -10.34 1.90 -8.39
C SER A 19 -10.80 1.23 -9.69
N GLY A 20 -11.21 -0.04 -9.59
CA GLY A 20 -11.79 -0.78 -10.72
C GLY A 20 -10.82 -1.68 -11.50
N LEU A 21 -9.53 -1.72 -11.12
CA LEU A 21 -8.61 -2.73 -11.63
C LEU A 21 -8.98 -4.11 -11.06
N LYS A 22 -9.27 -5.07 -11.95
CA LYS A 22 -9.51 -6.48 -11.59
C LYS A 22 -8.22 -7.26 -11.82
N PHE A 23 -7.61 -7.74 -10.74
CA PHE A 23 -6.44 -8.61 -10.81
C PHE A 23 -6.87 -10.08 -10.89
N GLY A 24 -6.05 -10.93 -11.52
CA GLY A 24 -6.25 -12.39 -11.55
C GLY A 24 -6.05 -13.04 -10.18
N GLN A 25 -6.05 -14.38 -10.10
CA GLN A 25 -6.04 -15.16 -8.84
C GLN A 25 -4.88 -14.86 -7.87
N ASN A 26 -3.85 -14.10 -8.28
CA ASN A 26 -2.70 -13.72 -7.45
C ASN A 26 -2.55 -12.19 -7.43
N GLY A 27 -3.48 -11.45 -6.81
CA GLY A 27 -3.60 -9.98 -6.94
C GLY A 27 -2.37 -9.18 -6.50
N ILE A 28 -1.35 -9.09 -7.36
CA ILE A 28 -0.11 -8.35 -7.10
C ILE A 28 -0.16 -7.02 -7.85
N LEU A 29 0.01 -5.92 -7.11
CA LEU A 29 0.21 -4.59 -7.67
C LEU A 29 1.62 -4.13 -7.32
N ASP A 30 2.45 -3.94 -8.35
CA ASP A 30 3.82 -3.46 -8.20
C ASP A 30 3.96 -2.02 -8.70
N MET A 31 4.25 -1.12 -7.75
CA MET A 31 4.60 0.27 -8.00
C MET A 31 5.95 0.63 -7.37
N SER A 32 6.77 -0.38 -7.06
CA SER A 32 8.10 -0.19 -6.50
C SER A 32 9.05 0.49 -7.48
N GLN A 33 10.16 1.05 -6.97
CA GLN A 33 11.21 1.69 -7.77
C GLN A 33 10.71 2.86 -8.64
N ASN A 34 9.68 3.55 -8.17
CA ASN A 34 9.15 4.74 -8.80
C ASN A 34 9.60 6.00 -8.03
N LYS A 35 9.03 7.14 -8.39
CA LYS A 35 9.30 8.43 -7.71
C LYS A 35 8.06 8.95 -7.00
N LEU A 36 7.18 8.06 -6.53
CA LEU A 36 5.96 8.45 -5.81
C LEU A 36 6.36 9.22 -4.55
N GLN A 37 5.81 10.42 -4.40
CA GLN A 37 6.06 11.28 -3.22
C GLN A 37 4.88 11.26 -2.26
N ASP A 38 3.69 10.92 -2.77
CA ASP A 38 2.45 10.93 -2.00
C ASP A 38 1.46 9.88 -2.52
N LEU A 39 0.57 9.44 -1.64
CA LEU A 39 -0.54 8.54 -1.92
C LEU A 39 -1.83 9.21 -1.42
N PRO A 40 -2.75 9.62 -2.32
CA PRO A 40 -3.98 10.25 -1.88
C PRO A 40 -4.87 9.25 -1.13
N PRO A 41 -5.76 9.73 -0.24
CA PRO A 41 -6.75 8.88 0.41
C PRO A 41 -7.56 8.07 -0.61
N LYS A 42 -7.90 6.83 -0.27
CA LYS A 42 -8.71 5.92 -1.11
C LYS A 42 -8.10 5.61 -2.49
N VAL A 43 -6.79 5.78 -2.68
CA VAL A 43 -6.13 5.47 -3.96
C VAL A 43 -6.27 3.99 -4.34
N PHE A 44 -6.36 3.09 -3.34
CA PHE A 44 -6.53 1.64 -3.48
C PHE A 44 -7.96 1.15 -3.19
N ASP A 45 -8.93 2.05 -3.18
CA ASP A 45 -10.30 1.71 -2.83
C ASP A 45 -10.88 0.62 -3.75
N SER A 46 -11.53 -0.36 -3.12
CA SER A 46 -12.16 -1.52 -3.75
C SER A 46 -11.18 -2.48 -4.44
N LEU A 47 -9.88 -2.40 -4.12
CA LEU A 47 -8.90 -3.39 -4.57
C LEU A 47 -8.85 -4.58 -3.62
N GLU A 48 -8.80 -5.78 -4.20
CA GLU A 48 -8.51 -7.02 -3.50
C GLU A 48 -7.13 -7.53 -3.98
N LEU A 49 -6.14 -7.53 -3.09
CA LEU A 49 -4.74 -7.83 -3.41
C LEU A 49 -4.17 -8.91 -2.49
N ASP A 50 -3.21 -9.65 -3.00
CA ASP A 50 -2.30 -10.50 -2.23
C ASP A 50 -1.04 -9.74 -1.86
N ARG A 51 -0.57 -8.84 -2.73
CA ARG A 51 0.64 -8.06 -2.51
C ARG A 51 0.55 -6.68 -3.13
N LEU A 52 0.95 -5.67 -2.35
CA LEU A 52 1.17 -4.31 -2.81
C LEU A 52 2.63 -3.93 -2.54
N ASN A 53 3.39 -3.71 -3.60
CA ASN A 53 4.78 -3.29 -3.56
C ASN A 53 4.86 -1.77 -3.82
N LEU A 54 5.30 -1.02 -2.82
CA LEU A 54 5.53 0.43 -2.83
C LEU A 54 6.98 0.79 -2.47
N GLN A 55 7.85 -0.20 -2.29
CA GLN A 55 9.22 0.01 -1.85
C GLN A 55 10.07 0.76 -2.87
N ASN A 56 11.14 1.43 -2.41
CA ASN A 56 12.00 2.27 -3.26
C ASN A 56 11.22 3.39 -3.96
N ASN A 57 10.42 4.13 -3.20
CA ASN A 57 9.77 5.37 -3.64
C ASN A 57 10.25 6.54 -2.76
N ASN A 58 9.62 7.71 -2.91
CA ASN A 58 9.93 8.92 -2.15
C ASN A 58 8.79 9.32 -1.20
N LEU A 59 8.01 8.36 -0.69
CA LEU A 59 6.88 8.64 0.19
C LEU A 59 7.38 9.26 1.50
N ILE A 60 6.81 10.39 1.90
CA ILE A 60 7.22 11.14 3.11
C ILE A 60 6.23 10.96 4.25
N GLN A 61 4.96 10.74 3.94
CA GLN A 61 3.90 10.59 4.92
C GLN A 61 2.80 9.64 4.42
N LEU A 62 1.99 9.12 5.34
CA LEU A 62 0.73 8.46 5.03
C LEU A 62 -0.43 9.26 5.61
N HIS A 63 -1.38 9.62 4.75
CA HIS A 63 -2.59 10.36 5.12
C HIS A 63 -3.66 9.45 5.73
N ALA A 64 -4.64 10.07 6.39
CA ALA A 64 -5.85 9.37 6.83
C ALA A 64 -6.51 8.62 5.65
N GLY A 65 -6.84 7.35 5.85
CA GLY A 65 -7.53 6.54 4.86
C GLY A 65 -6.75 6.30 3.56
N THR A 66 -5.42 6.37 3.58
CA THR A 66 -4.57 6.02 2.41
C THR A 66 -4.92 4.63 1.87
N PHE A 67 -5.14 3.66 2.78
CA PHE A 67 -5.50 2.28 2.46
C PHE A 67 -6.98 1.95 2.61
N GLN A 68 -7.84 2.96 2.73
CA GLN A 68 -9.26 2.73 2.92
C GLN A 68 -9.86 1.97 1.74
N GLY A 69 -10.53 0.85 2.03
CA GLY A 69 -11.18 0.00 1.03
C GLY A 69 -10.24 -1.01 0.35
N LEU A 70 -8.96 -1.05 0.75
CA LEU A 70 -8.02 -2.09 0.32
C LEU A 70 -8.22 -3.35 1.16
N THR A 71 -8.39 -4.49 0.49
CA THR A 71 -8.56 -5.79 1.13
C THR A 71 -7.45 -6.74 0.74
N PHE A 72 -6.82 -7.35 1.74
CA PHE A 72 -5.91 -8.47 1.59
C PHE A 72 -6.51 -9.74 2.17
N GLY A 73 -6.49 -10.85 1.42
CA GLY A 73 -6.70 -12.18 2.04
C GLY A 73 -7.92 -12.98 1.61
N ARG A 74 -8.52 -12.75 0.42
CA ARG A 74 -9.55 -13.67 -0.08
C ARG A 74 -9.00 -15.07 -0.36
N TYR A 75 -7.75 -15.17 -0.83
CA TYR A 75 -7.12 -16.44 -1.24
C TYR A 75 -5.63 -16.57 -0.89
N CYS A 76 -5.06 -15.58 -0.20
CA CYS A 76 -3.62 -15.52 0.00
C CYS A 76 -3.17 -16.17 1.31
N SER A 77 -2.22 -17.09 1.23
CA SER A 77 -1.53 -17.64 2.41
C SER A 77 -0.51 -16.67 3.02
N ARG A 78 -0.13 -15.59 2.31
CA ARG A 78 0.82 -14.57 2.78
C ARG A 78 0.60 -13.23 2.09
N CYS A 79 -0.18 -12.36 2.72
CA CYS A 79 -0.44 -11.02 2.23
C CYS A 79 0.72 -10.08 2.54
N ILE A 80 1.10 -9.18 1.62
CA ILE A 80 2.20 -8.25 1.87
C ILE A 80 1.85 -6.84 1.42
N LEU A 81 2.00 -5.87 2.32
CA LEU A 81 2.09 -4.45 2.02
C LEU A 81 3.52 -4.01 2.30
N ASP A 82 4.31 -3.82 1.25
CA ASP A 82 5.71 -3.43 1.35
C ASP A 82 5.87 -1.95 0.98
N MET A 83 6.17 -1.12 1.98
CA MET A 83 6.52 0.30 1.85
C MET A 83 7.94 0.58 2.32
N SER A 84 8.79 -0.45 2.37
CA SER A 84 10.17 -0.30 2.80
C SER A 84 10.97 0.63 1.88
N GLN A 85 12.12 1.13 2.34
CA GLN A 85 13.00 1.95 1.51
C GLN A 85 12.31 3.20 0.93
N ASN A 86 11.50 3.86 1.75
CA ASN A 86 10.87 5.15 1.47
C ASN A 86 11.46 6.22 2.41
N GLN A 87 10.81 7.38 2.51
CA GLN A 87 11.22 8.47 3.39
C GLN A 87 10.15 8.80 4.43
N LEU A 88 9.31 7.82 4.82
CA LEU A 88 8.20 8.02 5.73
C LEU A 88 8.71 8.55 7.06
N GLN A 89 8.21 9.72 7.45
CA GLN A 89 8.53 10.39 8.71
C GLN A 89 7.29 10.53 9.59
N VAL A 90 6.11 10.65 8.98
CA VAL A 90 4.85 10.91 9.66
C VAL A 90 3.79 9.92 9.19
N LEU A 91 3.12 9.27 10.14
CA LEU A 91 1.90 8.53 9.89
C LEU A 91 0.73 9.29 10.50
N HIS A 92 -0.38 9.43 9.76
CA HIS A 92 -1.64 9.83 10.38
C HIS A 92 -2.16 8.69 11.28
N ALA A 93 -2.86 9.02 12.37
CA ALA A 93 -3.42 8.01 13.28
C ALA A 93 -4.42 7.05 12.59
N GLU A 94 -5.03 7.51 11.52
CA GLU A 94 -6.00 6.77 10.69
C GLU A 94 -5.40 6.32 9.35
N ALA A 95 -4.08 6.23 9.23
CA ALA A 95 -3.42 5.85 7.97
C ALA A 95 -3.87 4.48 7.45
N PHE A 96 -4.17 3.54 8.36
CA PHE A 96 -4.61 2.19 8.07
C PHE A 96 -6.12 1.97 8.24
N GLN A 97 -6.90 3.04 8.41
CA GLN A 97 -8.34 2.92 8.61
C GLN A 97 -9.01 2.27 7.39
N GLY A 98 -9.78 1.21 7.64
CA GLY A 98 -10.51 0.47 6.61
C GLY A 98 -9.61 -0.35 5.68
N LEU A 99 -8.37 -0.62 6.10
CA LEU A 99 -7.52 -1.66 5.53
C LEU A 99 -7.91 -3.00 6.13
N LYS A 100 -8.37 -3.93 5.29
CA LYS A 100 -8.60 -5.32 5.67
C LYS A 100 -7.35 -6.14 5.43
N PHE A 101 -6.84 -6.78 6.47
CA PHE A 101 -5.57 -7.50 6.44
C PHE A 101 -5.77 -8.90 7.01
N GLY A 102 -5.65 -9.94 6.19
CA GLY A 102 -5.78 -11.32 6.68
C GLY A 102 -4.76 -11.67 7.78
N GLN A 103 -5.09 -12.65 8.63
CA GLN A 103 -4.31 -13.11 9.80
C GLN A 103 -2.78 -13.30 9.61
N ASN A 104 -2.30 -13.55 8.39
CA ASN A 104 -0.88 -13.76 8.08
C ASN A 104 -0.26 -12.62 7.23
N GLY A 105 -0.82 -11.42 7.34
CA GLY A 105 -0.34 -10.28 6.59
C GLY A 105 0.99 -9.74 7.13
N ILE A 106 1.83 -9.25 6.22
CA ILE A 106 3.12 -8.62 6.52
C ILE A 106 3.06 -7.16 6.07
N LEU A 107 3.17 -6.25 7.03
CA LEU A 107 3.38 -4.82 6.77
C LEU A 107 4.86 -4.51 6.94
N ASP A 108 5.55 -4.24 5.85
CA ASP A 108 6.97 -3.84 5.87
C ASP A 108 7.09 -2.33 5.69
N MET A 109 7.56 -1.64 6.73
CA MET A 109 7.89 -0.21 6.69
C MET A 109 9.37 0.01 7.03
N SER A 110 10.21 -1.01 6.93
CA SER A 110 11.63 -0.93 7.25
C SER A 110 12.38 0.04 6.34
N GLN A 111 13.53 0.53 6.80
CA GLN A 111 14.35 1.49 6.04
C GLN A 111 13.58 2.78 5.66
N ASN A 112 12.69 3.24 6.55
CA ASN A 112 12.08 4.56 6.52
C ASN A 112 12.72 5.48 7.57
N LYS A 113 12.12 6.66 7.81
CA LYS A 113 12.61 7.68 8.76
C LYS A 113 11.62 7.93 9.90
N LEU A 114 10.77 6.95 10.20
CA LEU A 114 9.78 7.02 11.28
C LEU A 114 10.52 7.06 12.63
N GLN A 115 10.25 8.09 13.42
CA GLN A 115 10.80 8.22 14.78
C GLN A 115 9.81 7.71 15.82
N ASP A 116 8.52 8.00 15.61
CA ASP A 116 7.43 7.61 16.47
C ASP A 116 6.26 7.06 15.64
N LEU A 117 5.39 6.29 16.31
CA LEU A 117 4.11 5.87 15.76
C LEU A 117 2.98 6.58 16.52
N PRO A 118 1.94 7.08 15.83
CA PRO A 118 0.76 7.58 16.51
C PRO A 118 0.17 6.51 17.42
N PRO A 119 -0.33 6.87 18.61
CA PRO A 119 -1.01 5.93 19.47
C PRO A 119 -2.13 5.23 18.71
N LYS A 120 -2.24 3.90 18.86
CA LYS A 120 -3.34 3.12 18.29
C LYS A 120 -3.44 3.15 16.75
N VAL A 121 -2.37 3.51 16.05
CA VAL A 121 -2.37 3.59 14.57
C VAL A 121 -2.78 2.28 13.89
N PHE A 122 -2.61 1.14 14.59
CA PHE A 122 -2.98 -0.20 14.12
C PHE A 122 -4.33 -0.70 14.65
N ASP A 123 -5.00 -0.01 15.58
CA ASP A 123 -6.31 -0.43 16.12
C ASP A 123 -7.40 -0.41 15.03
N SER A 124 -7.16 0.34 13.95
CA SER A 124 -8.06 0.46 12.80
C SER A 124 -7.85 -0.61 11.73
N LEU A 125 -6.89 -1.53 11.92
CA LEU A 125 -6.72 -2.70 11.06
C LEU A 125 -7.87 -3.67 11.28
N GLU A 126 -8.58 -3.99 10.19
CA GLU A 126 -9.61 -5.02 10.20
C GLU A 126 -8.93 -6.37 9.91
N LEU A 127 -8.79 -7.21 10.95
CA LEU A 127 -8.26 -8.56 10.82
C LEU A 127 -9.42 -9.55 10.62
N ASP A 128 -9.39 -10.30 9.50
CA ASP A 128 -10.28 -11.46 9.25
C ASP A 128 -9.67 -12.74 9.85
#